data_AF-A0AB36WPZ2-F1
#
_entry.id   AF-A0AB36WPZ2-F1
#
_cell.length_a   1.000
_cell.length_b   1.000
_cell.length_c   1.000
_cell.angle_alpha   90.00
_cell.angle_beta   90.00
_cell.angle_gamma   90.00
#
_symmetry.space_group_name_H-M   'P 1'
#
loop_
_entity.id
_entity.type
_entity.pdbx_description
1 polymer ?
#
loop_
_entity_poly.entity_id
_entity_poly.type
_entity_poly.pdbx_seq_one_letter_code
_entity_poly.pdbx_strand_id
1 'polypeptide(L)'
;MIEPFANDHQSMQIGDLVIENQKDKIIIYGDIDLTFDELGYKQAQQLHELSGKIVQAFEDKNLYSKNDAKSKENDDQLDKDIDNPFL
;
A
#
# COMPACT_ATOMS: atom_id res chain seq x y z
N MET A 1 11.65 10.06 4.73
CA MET A 1 11.06 9.01 3.88
C MET A 1 10.27 8.06 4.78
N ILE A 2 9.14 7.51 4.33
CA ILE A 2 8.45 6.45 5.08
C ILE A 2 9.29 5.17 5.12
N GLU A 3 9.04 4.32 6.11
CA GLU A 3 9.48 2.93 6.12
C GLU A 3 8.33 2.04 5.63
N PRO A 4 8.41 1.45 4.41
CA PRO A 4 7.29 0.73 3.82
C PRO A 4 6.76 -0.39 4.72
N PHE A 5 5.44 -0.48 4.84
CA PHE A 5 4.72 -1.51 5.59
C PHE A 5 4.91 -1.50 7.12
N ALA A 6 5.49 -0.43 7.68
CA ALA A 6 5.78 -0.37 9.12
C ALA A 6 4.55 -0.04 10.01
N ASN A 7 3.60 0.75 9.51
CA ASN A 7 2.42 1.21 10.26
C ASN A 7 1.33 1.76 9.33
N ASP A 8 0.18 2.15 9.91
CA ASP A 8 -1.05 2.55 9.20
C ASP A 8 -1.41 4.04 9.38
N HIS A 9 -0.46 4.87 9.80
CA HIS A 9 -0.72 6.28 10.16
C HIS A 9 0.34 7.26 9.66
N GLN A 10 1.27 6.80 8.82
CA GLN A 10 2.24 7.65 8.16
C GLN A 10 1.81 7.95 6.73
N SER A 11 1.88 9.22 6.35
CA SER A 11 1.78 9.66 4.97
C SER A 11 2.96 10.57 4.63
N MET A 12 3.27 10.66 3.34
CA MET A 12 4.22 11.62 2.82
C MET A 12 3.81 12.10 1.44
N GLN A 13 4.49 13.14 0.95
CA GLN A 13 4.21 13.75 -0.33
C GLN A 13 5.52 13.95 -1.12
N ILE A 14 5.45 13.74 -2.44
CA ILE A 14 6.52 14.06 -3.39
C ILE A 14 5.88 14.79 -4.57
N GLY A 15 6.12 16.10 -4.71
CA GLY A 15 5.34 16.91 -5.64
C GLY A 15 3.86 16.86 -5.27
N ASP A 16 2.99 16.52 -6.22
CA ASP A 16 1.55 16.35 -5.97
C ASP A 16 1.15 14.87 -5.75
N LEU A 17 2.12 13.95 -5.72
CA LEU A 17 1.88 12.57 -5.29
C LEU A 17 1.72 12.50 -3.78
N VAL A 18 0.63 11.88 -3.34
CA VAL A 18 0.42 11.47 -1.95
C VAL A 18 0.72 9.99 -1.81
N ILE A 19 1.46 9.64 -0.76
CA ILE A 19 1.86 8.27 -0.44
C ILE A 19 1.40 7.96 0.97
N GLU A 20 0.54 6.95 1.11
CA GLU A 20 0.07 6.44 2.40
C GLU A 20 0.72 5.09 2.72
N ASN A 21 1.24 4.99 3.95
CA ASN A 21 1.82 3.76 4.47
C ASN A 21 0.75 2.95 5.22
N GLN A 22 0.60 1.68 4.85
CA GLN A 22 -0.19 0.70 5.59
C GLN A 22 0.62 -0.60 5.70
N LYS A 23 0.33 -1.44 6.69
CA LYS A 23 1.10 -2.68 6.93
C LYS A 23 0.99 -3.72 5.82
N ASP A 24 -0.09 -3.70 5.05
CA ASP A 24 -0.40 -4.66 4.00
C ASP A 24 -0.28 -4.08 2.58
N LYS A 25 -0.32 -2.75 2.43
CA LYS A 25 -0.22 -2.07 1.14
C LYS A 25 0.38 -0.67 1.28
N ILE A 26 0.93 -0.18 0.17
CA ILE A 26 1.25 1.23 -0.02
C ILE A 26 0.25 1.80 -1.03
N ILE A 27 -0.39 2.92 -0.71
CA ILE A 27 -1.27 3.62 -1.64
C ILE A 27 -0.53 4.85 -2.17
N ILE A 28 -0.45 4.99 -3.49
CA ILE A 28 0.16 6.13 -4.17
C ILE A 28 -0.87 6.69 -5.15
N TYR A 29 -1.18 7.99 -5.06
CA TYR A 29 -2.14 8.65 -5.94
C TYR A 29 -1.78 10.11 -6.18
N GLY A 30 -2.31 10.69 -7.26
CA GLY A 30 -1.97 12.02 -7.78
C GLY A 30 -1.09 11.93 -9.03
N ASP A 31 -0.53 13.06 -9.42
CA ASP A 31 0.39 13.21 -10.54
C ASP A 31 1.64 13.99 -10.10
N ILE A 32 2.70 13.90 -10.92
CA ILE A 32 3.92 14.68 -10.72
C ILE A 32 4.54 14.98 -12.07
N ASP A 33 4.89 16.24 -12.28
CA ASP A 33 5.68 16.68 -13.42
C ASP A 33 7.15 16.76 -13.03
N LEU A 34 7.97 15.87 -13.59
CA LEU A 34 9.41 15.92 -13.43
C LEU A 34 10.02 16.81 -14.51
N THR A 35 10.28 18.06 -14.16
CA THR A 35 10.99 19.01 -15.03
C THR A 35 12.49 18.73 -15.01
N PHE A 36 13.19 19.01 -16.13
CA PHE A 36 14.64 18.81 -16.22
C PHE A 36 15.40 19.98 -15.56
N ASP A 37 15.24 20.10 -14.24
CA ASP A 37 15.87 21.12 -13.40
C ASP A 37 16.21 20.55 -12.00
N GLU A 38 16.69 21.39 -11.10
CA GLU A 38 17.08 20.98 -9.75
C GLU A 38 15.90 20.45 -8.92
N LEU A 39 14.69 21.00 -9.10
CA LEU A 39 13.50 20.57 -8.37
C LEU A 39 13.07 19.18 -8.87
N GLY A 40 12.97 19.01 -10.17
CA GLY A 40 12.63 17.72 -10.77
C GLY A 40 13.69 16.65 -10.49
N TYR A 41 14.98 17.01 -10.47
CA TYR A 41 16.05 16.10 -10.05
C TYR A 41 15.87 15.64 -8.60
N LYS A 42 15.58 16.56 -7.67
CA LYS A 42 15.33 16.23 -6.26
C LYS A 42 14.12 15.32 -6.09
N GLN A 43 13.02 15.62 -6.78
CA GLN A 43 11.81 14.79 -6.74
C GLN A 43 12.07 13.40 -7.34
N ALA A 44 12.81 13.30 -8.44
CA ALA A 44 13.21 12.03 -9.04
C ALA A 44 14.07 11.20 -8.09
N GLN A 45 15.01 11.83 -7.34
CA GLN A 45 15.78 11.15 -6.31
C GLN A 45 14.88 10.60 -5.19
N GLN A 46 13.90 11.38 -4.72
CA GLN A 46 12.94 10.92 -3.70
C GLN A 46 12.11 9.74 -4.21
N LEU A 47 11.62 9.78 -5.45
CA LEU A 47 10.89 8.67 -6.05
C LEU A 47 11.76 7.41 -6.16
N HIS A 48 13.02 7.56 -6.56
CA HIS A 48 13.97 6.46 -6.65
C HIS A 48 14.29 5.85 -5.28
N GLU A 49 14.51 6.67 -4.26
CA GLU A 49 14.74 6.19 -2.89
C GLU A 49 13.51 5.45 -2.36
N LEU A 50 12.31 5.98 -2.60
CA LEU A 50 11.06 5.37 -2.14
C LEU A 50 10.85 4.01 -2.81
N SER A 51 11.00 3.94 -4.13
CA SER A 51 10.84 2.69 -4.87
C SER A 51 11.88 1.65 -4.45
N GLY A 52 13.13 2.08 -4.21
CA GLY A 52 14.18 1.22 -3.66
C GLY A 52 13.79 0.61 -2.31
N LYS A 53 13.29 1.42 -1.37
CA LYS A 53 12.81 0.91 -0.07
C LYS A 53 11.64 -0.04 -0.19
N ILE A 54 10.69 0.23 -1.09
CA ILE A 54 9.54 -0.65 -1.32
C ILE A 54 10.01 -2.00 -1.85
N VAL A 55 10.89 -2.01 -2.85
CA VAL A 55 11.47 -3.24 -3.41
C VAL A 55 12.24 -4.01 -2.34
N GLN A 56 13.10 -3.32 -1.58
CA GLN A 56 13.84 -3.94 -0.48
C GLN A 56 12.91 -4.57 0.55
N ALA A 57 11.80 -3.92 0.92
CA ALA A 57 10.83 -4.49 1.85
C ALA A 57 10.17 -5.78 1.33
N PHE A 58 9.99 -5.90 0.00
CA PHE A 58 9.54 -7.15 -0.64
C PHE A 58 10.64 -8.21 -0.72
N GLU A 59 11.90 -7.83 -0.84
CA GLU A 59 13.04 -8.75 -0.85
C GLU A 59 13.35 -9.29 0.57
N ASP A 60 13.33 -8.41 1.58
CA ASP A 60 13.60 -8.72 2.99
C ASP A 60 12.49 -9.58 3.61
N LYS A 61 11.23 -9.31 3.24
CA LYS A 61 10.15 -10.29 3.43
C LYS A 61 10.38 -11.42 2.43
N ASN A 62 11.25 -12.36 2.78
CA ASN A 62 11.70 -13.55 2.04
C ASN A 62 10.56 -14.56 1.65
N LEU A 63 9.34 -14.06 1.43
CA LEU A 63 8.06 -14.74 1.59
C LEU A 63 6.93 -13.95 0.89
N TYR A 64 6.75 -14.15 -0.41
CA TYR A 64 5.37 -14.29 -0.91
C TYR A 64 4.76 -15.66 -0.51
N SER A 65 5.52 -16.50 0.22
CA SER A 65 5.31 -17.95 0.40
C SER A 65 4.38 -18.39 1.55
N LYS A 66 3.48 -17.53 2.06
CA LYS A 66 2.41 -17.98 2.99
C LYS A 66 1.05 -17.33 2.72
N ASN A 67 0.73 -17.09 1.45
CA ASN A 67 -0.66 -16.91 1.05
C ASN A 67 -1.30 -18.25 0.59
N ASP A 68 -0.73 -19.38 1.02
CA ASP A 68 -1.46 -20.64 1.12
C ASP A 68 -2.63 -20.48 2.11
N ALA A 69 -3.83 -20.65 1.58
CA ALA A 69 -4.84 -21.51 2.15
C ALA A 69 -5.34 -21.19 3.57
N LYS A 70 -6.10 -20.09 3.72
CA LYS A 70 -7.33 -20.06 4.55
C LYS A 70 -8.37 -19.05 4.04
N SER A 71 -8.65 -19.04 2.73
CA SER A 71 -9.97 -18.60 2.26
C SER A 71 -10.97 -19.70 2.57
N LYS A 72 -11.44 -19.69 3.82
CA LYS A 72 -12.70 -20.24 4.34
C LYS A 72 -13.46 -21.21 3.41
N GLU A 73 -13.16 -22.49 3.53
CA GLU A 73 -14.18 -23.52 3.31
C GLU A 73 -14.81 -23.86 4.68
N ASN A 74 -16.14 -23.95 4.66
CA ASN A 74 -17.05 -24.48 5.68
C ASN A 74 -17.42 -23.55 6.85
N ASP A 75 -18.39 -22.68 6.60
CA ASP A 75 -19.49 -22.50 7.57
C ASP A 75 -20.82 -22.39 6.82
N ASP A 76 -21.19 -23.49 6.13
CA ASP A 76 -22.58 -23.81 5.86
C ASP A 76 -23.22 -24.21 7.20
N GLN A 77 -23.64 -23.20 7.98
CA GLN A 77 -24.68 -23.38 8.99
C GLN A 77 -25.74 -22.28 8.86
N LEU A 78 -26.73 -22.62 8.03
CA LEU A 78 -28.15 -22.37 8.21
C LEU A 78 -28.60 -20.90 8.11
N ASP A 79 -29.27 -20.62 6.99
CA ASP A 79 -30.31 -19.61 6.82
C ASP A 79 -31.01 -19.30 8.14
N LYS A 80 -30.63 -18.19 8.77
CA LYS A 80 -31.52 -17.47 9.64
C LYS A 80 -32.14 -16.39 8.77
N ASP A 81 -33.43 -16.53 8.52
CA ASP A 81 -34.31 -15.49 8.00
C ASP A 81 -33.97 -14.17 8.72
N ILE A 82 -33.27 -13.27 8.03
CA ILE A 82 -33.07 -11.90 8.51
C ILE A 82 -34.26 -11.13 7.99
N ASP A 83 -35.27 -10.98 8.85
CA ASP A 83 -36.43 -10.15 8.58
C ASP A 83 -35.95 -8.70 8.40
N ASN A 84 -36.06 -8.18 7.18
CA ASN A 84 -35.61 -6.83 6.82
C ASN A 84 -36.69 -5.83 7.25
N PRO A 85 -36.46 -4.98 8.27
CA PRO A 85 -37.49 -4.07 8.79
C PRO A 85 -37.69 -2.81 7.94
N PHE A 86 -37.07 -2.74 6.76
CA PHE A 86 -37.13 -1.59 5.85
C PHE A 86 -37.73 -1.91 4.47
N LEU A 87 -38.46 -3.03 4.32
CA LEU A 87 -39.27 -3.29 3.12
C LEU A 87 -40.75 -2.94 3.35
#